data_AF-A0A1Z8UCX4-F1
#
_entry.id   AF-A0A1Z8UCX4-F1
#
_cell.length_a   1.000
_cell.length_b   1.000
_cell.length_c   1.000
_cell.angle_alpha   90.00
_cell.angle_beta   90.00
_cell.angle_gamma   90.00
#
_symmetry.space_group_name_H-M   'P 1'
#
loop_
_entity.id
_entity.type
_entity.pdbx_description
1 polymer ?
#
loop_
_entity_poly.entity_id
_entity_poly.type
_entity_poly.pdbx_seq_one_letter_code
_entity_poly.pdbx_strand_id
1 'polypeptide(L)'
;MCCASREPAQSFKQYIDTGNDAKEYKPLTLKEHWNSDHMRSVRLRMMAGEELSECEVCDHKLLNTDVYRSYWNQLFNDRVDEAYDSTDETGATTMQTISFDYRFNNLCNFKCRMCGDMLSSSWEAESRKNKTWSKESQPWMASPLRGQIK
;
A
#
# COMPACT_ATOMS: atom_id res chain seq x y z
N MET A 1 -9.71 -0.38 -3.00
CA MET A 1 -9.24 1.00 -2.80
C MET A 1 -7.73 1.00 -2.88
N CYS A 2 -7.16 1.90 -3.69
CA CYS A 2 -5.71 2.08 -3.79
C CYS A 2 -5.18 2.77 -2.52
N CYS A 3 -4.00 2.39 -2.03
CA CYS A 3 -3.45 2.83 -0.75
C CYS A 3 -3.15 4.35 -0.66
N ALA A 4 -2.82 4.98 -1.78
CA ALA A 4 -2.54 6.41 -1.85
C ALA A 4 -3.72 7.20 -2.44
N SER A 5 -4.87 6.54 -2.60
CA SER A 5 -6.06 7.13 -3.20
C SER A 5 -6.64 8.23 -2.31
N ARG A 6 -7.18 9.28 -2.92
CA ARG A 6 -7.96 10.31 -2.22
C ARG A 6 -9.44 9.95 -2.07
N GLU A 7 -9.82 8.73 -2.43
CA GLU A 7 -11.18 8.23 -2.27
C GLU A 7 -11.63 8.14 -0.80
N PRO A 8 -12.90 8.37 -0.50
CA PRO A 8 -13.45 8.11 0.84
C PRO A 8 -13.31 6.63 1.20
N ALA A 9 -12.65 6.34 2.32
CA ALA A 9 -12.51 4.96 2.75
C ALA A 9 -13.84 4.30 3.10
N GLN A 10 -13.91 2.99 2.84
CA GLN A 10 -15.14 2.21 3.04
C GLN A 10 -15.36 1.78 4.50
N SER A 11 -14.32 1.70 5.33
CA SER A 11 -14.42 1.05 6.65
C SER A 11 -13.48 1.56 7.74
N PHE A 12 -12.44 2.32 7.40
CA PHE A 12 -11.53 2.93 8.37
C PHE A 12 -11.06 4.29 7.86
N LYS A 13 -10.82 5.26 8.75
CA LYS A 13 -10.32 6.58 8.36
C LYS A 13 -8.82 6.51 8.04
N GLN A 14 -8.43 6.73 6.80
CA GLN A 14 -7.03 6.96 6.43
C GLN A 14 -6.58 8.38 6.82
N TYR A 15 -5.26 8.57 6.86
CA TYR A 15 -4.66 9.86 7.19
C TYR A 15 -4.80 10.89 6.05
N ILE A 16 -5.17 10.44 4.85
CA ILE A 16 -5.39 11.24 3.64
C ILE A 16 -6.87 11.40 3.27
N ASP A 17 -7.78 10.72 3.98
CA ASP A 17 -9.20 10.73 3.66
C ASP A 17 -9.84 12.08 3.99
N THR A 18 -10.79 12.48 3.15
CA THR A 18 -11.59 13.69 3.31
C THR A 18 -12.82 13.50 4.21
N GLY A 19 -13.13 12.27 4.62
CA GLY A 19 -14.21 11.92 5.55
C GLY A 19 -14.46 10.40 5.62
N ASN A 20 -15.05 9.89 6.72
CA ASN A 20 -15.56 8.51 6.81
C ASN A 20 -16.52 8.33 8.01
N ASP A 21 -17.76 7.88 7.75
CA ASP A 21 -18.77 7.52 8.76
C ASP A 21 -19.03 6.00 8.85
N ALA A 22 -18.50 5.22 7.91
CA ALA A 22 -18.73 3.78 7.79
C ALA A 22 -17.74 2.98 8.65
N LYS A 23 -18.29 2.06 9.46
CA LYS A 23 -17.51 1.26 10.43
C LYS A 23 -17.41 -0.23 10.07
N GLU A 24 -18.25 -0.73 9.16
CA GLU A 24 -18.32 -2.16 8.85
C GLU A 24 -17.48 -2.49 7.62
N TYR A 25 -16.51 -3.39 7.78
CA TYR A 25 -15.63 -3.82 6.71
C TYR A 25 -16.21 -5.03 5.96
N LYS A 26 -16.59 -4.83 4.69
CA LYS A 26 -17.11 -5.87 3.78
C LYS A 26 -16.27 -5.94 2.49
N PRO A 27 -15.06 -6.52 2.53
CA PRO A 27 -14.18 -6.55 1.37
C PRO A 27 -14.66 -7.52 0.29
N LEU A 28 -14.39 -7.16 -0.96
CA LEU A 28 -14.37 -8.12 -2.07
C LEU A 28 -13.11 -9.00 -1.97
N THR A 29 -13.14 -10.20 -2.55
CA THR A 29 -11.89 -10.95 -2.78
C THR A 29 -11.01 -10.19 -3.77
N LEU A 30 -9.70 -10.46 -3.77
CA LEU A 30 -8.76 -9.80 -4.69
C LEU A 30 -9.13 -10.03 -6.16
N LYS A 31 -9.62 -11.23 -6.49
CA LYS A 31 -10.06 -11.60 -7.84
C LYS A 31 -11.29 -10.81 -8.25
N GLU A 32 -12.29 -10.71 -7.37
CA GLU A 32 -13.50 -9.92 -7.61
C GLU A 32 -13.19 -8.42 -7.70
N HIS A 33 -12.30 -7.92 -6.84
CA HIS A 33 -11.93 -6.52 -6.84
C HIS A 33 -11.31 -6.10 -8.18
N TRP A 34 -10.43 -6.93 -8.76
CA TRP A 34 -9.69 -6.60 -9.97
C TRP A 34 -10.59 -6.27 -11.18
N ASN A 35 -11.74 -6.93 -11.31
CA ASN A 35 -12.75 -6.64 -12.34
C ASN A 35 -14.09 -6.14 -11.74
N SER A 36 -14.03 -5.51 -10.56
CA SER A 36 -15.18 -4.81 -9.98
C SER A 36 -15.57 -3.58 -10.82
N ASP A 37 -16.83 -3.14 -10.72
CA ASP A 37 -17.34 -1.96 -11.42
C ASP A 37 -16.46 -0.73 -11.22
N HIS A 38 -15.97 -0.55 -9.99
CA HIS A 38 -15.06 0.54 -9.65
C HIS A 38 -13.73 0.45 -10.44
N MET A 39 -13.05 -0.71 -10.43
CA MET A 39 -11.77 -0.86 -11.14
C MET A 39 -11.94 -0.76 -12.67
N ARG A 40 -13.04 -1.27 -13.22
CA ARG A 40 -13.37 -1.13 -14.65
C ARG A 40 -13.55 0.33 -15.03
N SER A 41 -14.29 1.09 -14.23
CA SER A 41 -14.48 2.54 -14.42
C SER A 41 -13.14 3.29 -14.40
N VAL A 42 -12.27 2.99 -13.44
CA VAL A 42 -10.93 3.58 -13.37
C VAL A 42 -10.13 3.31 -14.64
N ARG A 43 -10.09 2.06 -15.14
CA ARG A 43 -9.36 1.72 -16.38
C ARG A 43 -9.89 2.49 -17.58
N LEU A 44 -11.20 2.54 -17.77
CA LEU A 44 -11.81 3.24 -18.90
C LEU A 44 -11.44 4.73 -18.90
N ARG A 45 -11.55 5.39 -17.74
CA ARG A 45 -11.20 6.80 -17.58
C ARG A 45 -9.71 7.04 -17.81
N MET A 46 -8.84 6.18 -17.28
CA MET A 46 -7.39 6.25 -17.52
C MET A 46 -7.04 6.07 -19.01
N MET A 47 -7.66 5.10 -19.70
CA MET A 47 -7.44 4.84 -21.13
C MET A 47 -7.99 5.96 -22.02
N ALA A 48 -9.02 6.68 -21.56
CA ALA A 48 -9.51 7.89 -22.20
C ALA A 48 -8.59 9.12 -21.99
N GLY A 49 -7.51 8.98 -21.21
CA GLY A 49 -6.57 10.06 -20.90
C GLY A 49 -7.06 10.99 -19.80
N GLU A 50 -8.08 10.60 -19.03
CA GLU A 50 -8.54 11.41 -17.90
C GLU A 50 -7.54 11.37 -16.74
N GLU A 51 -7.28 12.54 -16.16
CA GLU A 51 -6.62 12.65 -14.87
C GLU A 51 -7.65 12.47 -13.76
N LEU A 52 -7.51 11.39 -12.99
CA LEU A 52 -8.46 11.02 -11.96
C LEU A 52 -8.14 11.74 -10.64
N SER A 53 -9.13 12.39 -10.03
CA SER A 53 -8.94 13.09 -8.75
C SER A 53 -8.54 12.13 -7.61
N GLU A 54 -8.97 10.88 -7.68
CA GLU A 54 -8.53 9.82 -6.78
C GLU A 54 -7.02 9.50 -6.91
N CYS A 55 -6.38 9.86 -8.03
CA CYS A 55 -4.97 9.59 -8.35
C CYS A 55 -4.02 10.78 -8.14
N GLU A 56 -4.50 11.96 -7.71
CA GLU A 56 -3.70 13.20 -7.55
C GLU A 56 -2.39 13.00 -6.77
N VAL A 57 -2.39 12.12 -5.75
CA VAL A 57 -1.19 11.82 -4.95
C VAL A 57 -0.10 11.19 -5.80
N CYS A 58 -0.48 10.31 -6.74
CA CYS A 58 0.43 9.67 -7.67
C CYS A 58 0.93 10.63 -8.75
N ASP A 59 0.17 11.68 -9.06
CA ASP A 59 0.37 12.57 -10.22
C ASP A 59 1.12 13.85 -9.87
N HIS A 60 0.95 14.37 -8.66
CA HIS A 60 1.40 15.72 -8.29
C HIS A 60 2.44 15.77 -7.16
N LYS A 61 3.16 14.67 -6.89
CA LYS A 61 4.20 14.60 -5.83
C LYS A 61 3.69 15.08 -4.45
N LEU A 62 2.44 14.77 -4.09
CA LEU A 62 1.83 15.30 -2.87
C LEU A 62 2.43 14.71 -1.58
N LEU A 63 2.95 13.49 -1.63
CA LEU A 63 3.47 12.77 -0.45
C LEU A 63 4.92 12.28 -0.59
N ASN A 64 5.46 12.23 -1.80
CA ASN A 64 6.78 11.67 -2.09
C ASN A 64 7.63 12.69 -2.85
N THR A 65 8.96 12.56 -2.79
CA THR A 65 9.90 13.39 -3.55
C THR A 65 9.78 13.20 -5.06
N ASP A 66 9.22 12.07 -5.50
CA ASP A 66 9.00 11.72 -6.89
C ASP A 66 7.54 11.38 -7.20
N VAL A 67 7.16 11.58 -8.47
CA VAL A 67 5.82 11.27 -8.97
C VAL A 67 5.74 9.74 -9.01
N TYR A 68 4.87 9.17 -8.18
CA TYR A 68 4.74 7.72 -8.06
C TYR A 68 4.37 7.10 -9.42
N ARG A 69 3.53 7.77 -10.22
CA ARG A 69 3.20 7.35 -11.59
C ARG A 69 4.45 7.21 -12.46
N SER A 70 5.34 8.21 -12.47
CA SER A 70 6.54 8.17 -13.31
C SER A 70 7.45 7.00 -12.95
N TYR A 71 7.64 6.73 -11.66
CA TYR A 71 8.42 5.60 -11.18
C TYR A 71 7.85 4.26 -11.66
N TRP A 72 6.54 4.03 -11.49
CA TRP A 72 5.91 2.77 -11.90
C TRP A 72 5.83 2.61 -13.41
N ASN A 73 5.57 3.68 -14.16
CA ASN A 73 5.60 3.65 -15.61
C ASN A 73 6.99 3.27 -16.15
N GLN A 74 8.06 3.70 -15.48
CA GLN A 74 9.41 3.27 -15.84
C GLN A 74 9.65 1.81 -15.48
N LEU A 75 9.25 1.38 -14.28
CA LEU A 75 9.49 0.01 -13.79
C LEU A 75 8.71 -1.05 -14.58
N PHE A 76 7.50 -0.74 -15.04
CA PHE A 76 6.61 -1.64 -15.78
C PHE A 76 6.34 -1.18 -17.21
N ASN A 77 7.32 -0.50 -17.82
CA ASN A 77 7.17 -0.01 -19.20
C ASN A 77 6.86 -1.14 -20.21
N ASP A 78 7.37 -2.35 -19.95
CA ASP A 78 7.22 -3.55 -20.77
C ASP A 78 5.83 -4.18 -20.65
N ARG A 79 4.97 -3.65 -19.77
CA ARG A 79 3.62 -4.16 -19.48
C ARG A 79 2.51 -3.23 -19.92
N VAL A 80 2.86 -2.04 -20.41
CA VAL A 80 1.86 -1.05 -20.82
C VAL A 80 1.03 -1.59 -21.98
N ASP A 81 1.67 -2.09 -23.04
CA ASP A 81 0.98 -2.63 -24.21
C ASP A 81 0.07 -3.82 -23.84
N GLU A 82 0.56 -4.75 -23.01
CA GLU A 82 -0.23 -5.87 -22.48
C GLU A 82 -1.48 -5.37 -21.74
N ALA A 83 -1.37 -4.31 -20.94
CA ALA A 83 -2.50 -3.76 -20.19
C ALA A 83 -3.58 -3.17 -21.12
N TYR A 84 -3.19 -2.54 -22.23
CA TYR A 84 -4.13 -2.05 -23.25
C TYR A 84 -4.77 -3.22 -24.01
N ASP A 85 -3.97 -4.15 -24.52
CA ASP A 85 -4.43 -5.26 -25.37
C ASP A 85 -5.35 -6.24 -24.64
N SER A 86 -5.15 -6.39 -23.33
CA SER A 86 -5.91 -7.32 -22.48
C SER A 86 -7.18 -6.71 -21.86
N THR A 87 -7.44 -5.42 -22.07
CA THR A 87 -8.58 -4.69 -21.50
C THR A 87 -9.63 -4.41 -22.57
N ASP A 88 -10.86 -4.87 -22.35
CA ASP A 88 -11.97 -4.69 -23.29
C ASP A 88 -12.66 -3.32 -23.13
N GLU A 89 -13.62 -3.04 -24.02
CA GLU A 89 -14.42 -1.81 -24.02
C GLU A 89 -15.30 -1.63 -22.76
N THR A 90 -15.48 -2.68 -21.96
CA THR A 90 -16.17 -2.60 -20.67
C THR A 90 -15.22 -2.26 -19.51
N GLY A 91 -13.91 -2.18 -19.79
CA GLY A 91 -12.85 -1.96 -18.80
C GLY A 91 -12.46 -3.22 -18.04
N ALA A 92 -13.01 -4.39 -18.39
CA ALA A 92 -12.61 -5.65 -17.83
C ALA A 92 -11.28 -6.09 -18.46
N THR A 93 -10.38 -6.65 -17.65
CA THR A 93 -9.08 -7.10 -18.14
C THR A 93 -8.82 -8.57 -17.82
N THR A 94 -8.08 -9.23 -18.72
CA THR A 94 -7.58 -10.60 -18.53
C THR A 94 -6.16 -10.62 -17.92
N MET A 95 -5.44 -9.49 -17.96
CA MET A 95 -4.13 -9.36 -17.34
C MET A 95 -4.23 -9.62 -15.84
N GLN A 96 -3.36 -10.48 -15.33
CA GLN A 96 -3.28 -10.76 -13.90
C GLN A 96 -2.50 -9.66 -13.19
N THR A 97 -2.89 -9.37 -11.96
CA THR A 97 -2.14 -8.44 -11.13
C THR A 97 -0.76 -9.02 -10.80
N ILE A 98 0.27 -8.21 -10.98
CA ILE A 98 1.66 -8.59 -10.63
C ILE A 98 1.82 -8.69 -9.11
N SER A 99 1.23 -7.75 -8.37
CA SER A 99 1.29 -7.70 -6.91
C SER A 99 0.11 -6.94 -6.33
N PHE A 100 -0.27 -7.28 -5.09
CA PHE A 100 -1.20 -6.50 -4.28
C PHE A 100 -0.47 -5.97 -3.04
N ASP A 101 -0.57 -4.66 -2.80
CA ASP A 101 -0.27 -4.06 -1.50
C ASP A 101 -1.61 -3.87 -0.77
N TYR A 102 -1.78 -4.56 0.36
CA TYR A 102 -3.02 -4.58 1.11
C TYR A 102 -2.80 -4.08 2.53
N ARG A 103 -3.51 -3.00 2.88
CA ARG A 103 -3.37 -2.32 4.17
C ARG A 103 -4.70 -2.31 4.91
N PHE A 104 -4.77 -3.06 6.01
CA PHE A 104 -5.98 -3.19 6.84
C PHE A 104 -6.28 -1.95 7.68
N ASN A 105 -5.27 -1.13 7.97
CA ASN A 105 -5.39 0.13 8.66
C ASN A 105 -4.16 1.02 8.36
N ASN A 106 -4.26 2.30 8.72
CA ASN A 106 -3.14 3.25 8.74
C ASN A 106 -2.46 3.32 10.11
N LEU A 107 -2.75 2.40 11.04
CA LEU A 107 -2.20 2.43 12.39
C LEU A 107 -0.75 1.92 12.36
N CYS A 108 0.18 2.83 12.11
CA CYS A 108 1.59 2.57 12.39
C CYS A 108 1.84 2.72 13.89
N ASN A 109 1.82 1.60 14.62
CA ASN A 109 2.27 1.57 16.02
C ASN A 109 3.78 1.30 16.14
N PHE A 110 4.52 1.41 15.03
CA PHE A 110 5.91 0.99 14.87
C PHE A 110 6.16 -0.47 15.25
N LYS A 111 5.16 -1.33 15.36
CA LYS A 111 5.31 -2.76 15.73
C LYS A 111 4.78 -3.69 14.64
N CYS A 112 5.04 -3.36 13.38
CA CYS A 112 4.68 -4.23 12.27
C CYS A 112 5.54 -5.50 12.29
N ARG A 113 4.94 -6.69 12.16
CA ARG A 113 5.66 -7.99 12.18
C ARG A 113 6.82 -8.06 11.16
N MET A 114 6.73 -7.31 10.06
CA MET A 114 7.77 -7.25 9.02
C MET A 114 9.04 -6.53 9.46
N CYS A 115 8.94 -5.56 10.39
CA CYS A 115 10.10 -4.81 10.88
C CYS A 115 10.92 -5.64 11.88
N GLY A 116 10.26 -6.48 12.68
CA GLY A 116 10.89 -7.17 13.81
C GLY A 116 11.51 -6.19 14.81
N ASP A 117 12.18 -6.71 15.84
CA ASP A 117 12.90 -5.92 16.84
C ASP A 117 14.22 -5.36 16.34
N MET A 118 14.77 -5.88 15.24
CA MET A 118 15.96 -5.31 14.57
C MET A 118 15.68 -3.95 13.94
N LEU A 119 14.49 -3.76 13.35
CA LEU A 119 14.15 -2.57 12.58
C LEU A 119 13.07 -1.72 13.25
N SER A 120 12.78 -2.01 14.53
CA SER A 120 11.84 -1.23 15.33
C SER A 120 12.22 -1.19 16.81
N SER A 121 12.48 0.02 17.28
CA SER A 121 12.67 0.31 18.71
C SER A 121 11.42 -0.01 19.55
N SER A 122 10.22 0.06 18.97
CA SER A 122 8.97 -0.29 19.66
C SER A 122 8.82 -1.80 19.87
N TRP A 123 9.19 -2.61 18.88
CA TRP A 123 9.25 -4.08 19.03
C TRP A 123 10.30 -4.48 20.05
N GLU A 124 11.46 -3.87 19.94
CA GLU A 124 12.58 -4.13 20.82
C GLU A 124 12.25 -3.80 22.29
N ALA A 125 11.63 -2.64 22.54
CA ALA A 125 11.15 -2.25 23.86
C ALA A 125 10.10 -3.23 24.41
N GLU A 126 9.23 -3.76 23.55
CA GLU A 126 8.26 -4.79 23.92
C GLU A 126 8.90 -6.12 24.26
N SER A 127 9.88 -6.57 23.47
CA SER A 127 10.64 -7.80 23.74
C SER A 127 11.40 -7.72 25.06
N ARG A 128 11.95 -6.54 25.39
CA ARG A 128 12.55 -6.30 26.71
C ARG A 128 11.51 -6.33 27.83
N LYS A 129 10.40 -5.62 27.67
CA LYS A 129 9.32 -5.55 28.67
C LYS A 129 8.76 -6.93 28.99
N ASN A 130 8.55 -7.76 27.96
CA ASN A 130 7.99 -9.11 28.11
C ASN A 130 9.06 -10.19 28.35
N LYS A 131 10.35 -9.83 28.42
CA LYS A 131 11.47 -10.76 28.65
C LYS A 131 11.52 -11.89 27.60
N THR A 132 11.17 -11.59 26.35
CA THR A 132 11.18 -12.56 25.23
C THR A 132 12.43 -12.47 24.37
N TRP A 133 13.48 -11.80 24.86
CA TRP A 133 14.76 -11.68 24.18
C TRP A 133 15.89 -12.33 24.97
N SER A 134 16.90 -12.82 24.27
CA SER A 134 18.17 -13.27 24.85
C SER A 134 19.33 -12.76 23.99
N LYS A 135 20.54 -12.77 24.54
CA LYS A 135 21.74 -12.36 23.80
C LYS A 135 22.02 -13.30 22.62
N GLU A 136 21.66 -14.57 22.76
CA GLU A 136 21.84 -15.62 21.77
C GLU A 136 20.85 -15.47 20.61
N SER A 137 19.58 -15.14 20.90
CA SER A 137 18.55 -14.98 19.86
C SER A 137 18.49 -13.59 19.23
N GLN A 138 18.86 -12.53 19.97
CA GLN A 138 18.86 -11.13 19.49
C GLN A 138 20.16 -10.40 19.87
N PRO A 139 21.32 -10.78 19.31
CA PRO A 139 22.62 -10.21 19.67
C PRO A 139 22.73 -8.70 19.42
N TRP A 140 21.98 -8.15 18.45
CA TRP A 140 21.92 -6.71 18.15
C TRP A 140 21.32 -5.87 19.29
N MET A 141 20.50 -6.48 20.15
CA MET A 141 19.94 -5.82 21.33
C MET A 141 20.96 -5.71 22.48
N ALA A 142 22.07 -6.45 22.43
CA ALA A 142 23.09 -6.44 23.46
C ALA A 142 24.17 -5.38 23.20
N SER A 143 24.80 -4.90 24.27
CA SER A 143 26.03 -4.11 24.17
C SER A 143 27.18 -5.00 23.64
N PRO A 144 28.09 -4.49 22.78
CA PRO A 144 28.18 -3.10 22.30
C PRO A 144 27.37 -2.81 21.03
N LEU A 145 26.85 -3.82 20.33
CA LEU A 145 26.18 -3.67 19.03
C LEU A 145 25.03 -2.66 19.08
N ARG A 146 24.22 -2.71 20.14
CA ARG A 146 23.11 -1.78 20.33
C ARG A 146 23.52 -0.31 20.24
N GLY A 147 24.71 0.05 20.76
CA GLY A 147 25.17 1.44 20.75
C GLY A 147 25.49 1.98 19.35
N GLN A 148 25.61 1.10 18.36
CA GLN A 148 25.91 1.42 16.97
C GLN A 148 24.63 1.60 16.12
N ILE A 149 23.48 1.12 16.59
CA ILE A 149 22.19 1.26 15.93
C ILE A 149 21.53 2.52 16.50
N LYS A 150 21.69 3.66 15.81
CA LYS A 150 21.07 4.95 16.15
C LYS A 150 20.11 5.38 15.06
#